data_AF-A0A7D7RIG9-F1
#
_entry.id   AF-A0A7D7RIG9-F1
#
_cell.length_a   1.000
_cell.length_b   1.000
_cell.length_c   1.000
_cell.angle_alpha   90.00
_cell.angle_beta   90.00
_cell.angle_gamma   90.00
#
_symmetry.space_group_name_H-M   'P 1'
#
loop_
_entity.id
_entity.type
_entity.pdbx_description
1 polymer ?
#
loop_
_entity_poly.entity_id
_entity_poly.type
_entity_poly.pdbx_seq_one_letter_code
_entity_poly.pdbx_strand_id
1 'polypeptide(L)'
;MKLSIRPVLLILLLCTGCSGASDGLEQVKGNGLTFSENFNAYDGLDERENVKFYKATEKAELTLPSLSQESLMNNGIETESLPFEVEDKNAYVVTSEDAAGKLSHQVQLSYLGASEEGSVDEFFIISVTEMDKNPVDDYEMTGTVDSVGNSFKTEPLIGEDVIFQQVLTTDSALMFRYYDFDESEKRVIVVGTAANEYYAYHEGFVYHIGYLIDRQSNTEQVQNDMLNLTRNLILGKEHSS
;
A
#
# COMPACT_ATOMS: atom_id res chain seq x y z
N MET A 1 -13.11 -72.21 -2.02
CA MET A 1 -12.90 -70.87 -1.42
C MET A 1 -11.41 -70.67 -1.20
N LYS A 2 -10.76 -69.77 -1.96
CA LYS A 2 -9.41 -69.28 -1.66
C LYS A 2 -9.51 -67.76 -1.55
N LEU A 3 -9.19 -67.23 -0.37
CA LEU A 3 -9.24 -65.79 -0.11
C LEU A 3 -7.98 -65.12 -0.69
N SER A 4 -8.27 -64.06 -1.43
CA SER A 4 -7.42 -63.00 -1.98
C SER A 4 -6.50 -62.35 -0.94
N ILE A 5 -5.29 -61.95 -1.36
CA ILE A 5 -4.72 -60.61 -1.07
C ILE A 5 -3.89 -60.19 -2.29
N ARG A 6 -4.34 -59.17 -3.04
CA ARG A 6 -3.51 -58.44 -4.01
C ARG A 6 -2.89 -57.22 -3.32
N PRO A 7 -1.61 -56.89 -3.56
CA PRO A 7 -1.06 -55.64 -3.08
C PRO A 7 -1.59 -54.49 -3.96
N VAL A 8 -2.32 -53.56 -3.34
CA VAL A 8 -2.66 -52.27 -3.95
C VAL A 8 -1.43 -51.38 -3.80
N LEU A 9 -0.72 -51.17 -4.91
CA LEU A 9 0.37 -50.22 -5.01
C LEU A 9 -0.24 -48.80 -4.98
N LEU A 10 -0.16 -48.15 -3.82
CA LEU A 10 -0.57 -46.76 -3.63
C LEU A 10 0.54 -45.85 -4.23
N ILE A 11 0.33 -45.39 -5.46
CA ILE A 11 1.19 -44.37 -6.06
C ILE A 11 0.81 -43.04 -5.42
N LEU A 12 1.62 -42.59 -4.45
CA LEU A 12 1.64 -41.21 -3.98
C LEU A 12 2.18 -40.35 -5.12
N LEU A 13 1.28 -39.75 -5.91
CA LEU A 13 1.61 -38.59 -6.71
C LEU A 13 1.89 -37.44 -5.74
N LEU A 14 3.18 -37.19 -5.49
CA LEU A 14 3.65 -35.91 -4.98
C LEU A 14 3.43 -34.88 -6.09
N CYS A 15 2.25 -34.26 -6.10
CA CYS A 15 2.03 -33.02 -6.82
C CYS A 15 2.81 -31.92 -6.08
N THR A 16 4.12 -31.82 -6.33
CA THR A 16 4.85 -30.56 -6.15
C THR A 16 4.39 -29.63 -7.25
N GLY A 17 3.20 -29.05 -7.06
CA GLY A 17 2.72 -27.96 -7.87
C GLY A 17 3.57 -26.74 -7.58
N CYS A 18 4.60 -26.54 -8.40
CA CYS A 18 5.19 -25.23 -8.62
C CYS A 18 4.10 -24.33 -9.22
N SER A 19 3.34 -23.64 -8.38
CA SER A 19 2.55 -22.49 -8.84
C SER A 19 3.51 -21.32 -8.97
N GLY A 20 3.68 -20.85 -10.21
CA GLY A 20 4.73 -19.95 -10.67
C GLY A 20 4.98 -18.75 -9.76
N ALA A 21 6.25 -18.57 -9.42
CA ALA A 21 6.75 -17.25 -9.05
C ALA A 21 6.61 -16.36 -10.28
N SER A 22 5.82 -15.29 -10.14
CA SER A 22 5.80 -14.18 -11.08
C SER A 22 7.21 -13.57 -11.12
N ASP A 23 7.86 -13.65 -12.27
CA ASP A 23 8.98 -12.80 -12.70
C ASP A 23 10.01 -12.40 -11.63
N GLY A 24 10.59 -13.39 -10.93
CA GLY A 24 11.73 -13.17 -10.04
C GLY A 24 11.40 -12.77 -8.59
N LEU A 25 10.11 -12.65 -8.24
CA LEU A 25 9.71 -12.32 -6.87
C LEU A 25 9.67 -13.58 -5.98
N GLU A 26 10.33 -13.51 -4.82
CA GLU A 26 10.30 -14.56 -3.80
C GLU A 26 9.01 -14.45 -2.97
N GLN A 27 8.07 -15.40 -3.14
CA GLN A 27 6.87 -15.46 -2.32
C GLN A 27 7.22 -15.82 -0.86
N VAL A 28 6.69 -15.07 0.10
CA VAL A 28 6.87 -15.28 1.54
C VAL A 28 5.53 -15.44 2.24
N LYS A 29 5.55 -15.83 3.51
CA LYS A 29 4.37 -15.76 4.35
C LYS A 29 4.03 -14.29 4.61
N GLY A 30 2.75 -14.01 4.81
CA GLY A 30 2.30 -12.73 5.34
C GLY A 30 0.85 -12.75 5.74
N ASN A 31 0.34 -11.60 6.18
CA ASN A 31 -1.04 -11.43 6.58
C ASN A 31 -1.56 -10.02 6.28
N GLY A 32 -2.88 -9.91 6.18
CA GLY A 32 -3.57 -8.62 6.06
C GLY A 32 -3.39 -7.92 4.71
N LEU A 33 -4.05 -6.78 4.60
CA LEU A 33 -3.96 -5.88 3.44
C LEU A 33 -3.75 -4.46 3.96
N THR A 34 -3.10 -3.63 3.15
CA THR A 34 -2.95 -2.21 3.46
C THR A 34 -4.07 -1.43 2.78
N PHE A 35 -4.74 -0.61 3.58
CA PHE A 35 -5.91 0.16 3.19
C PHE A 35 -6.16 1.25 4.24
N SER A 36 -6.96 2.25 3.86
CA SER A 36 -7.40 3.28 4.81
C SER A 36 -8.65 2.81 5.52
N GLU A 37 -8.66 2.86 6.86
CA GLU A 37 -9.87 2.55 7.63
C GLU A 37 -11.03 3.51 7.30
N ASN A 38 -10.73 4.73 6.83
CA ASN A 38 -11.75 5.67 6.37
C ASN A 38 -12.46 5.20 5.09
N PHE A 39 -11.74 4.53 4.20
CA PHE A 39 -12.21 4.18 2.86
C PHE A 39 -12.55 2.69 2.70
N ASN A 40 -12.26 1.87 3.72
CA ASN A 40 -12.48 0.42 3.70
C ASN A 40 -13.89 0.03 3.24
N ALA A 41 -14.92 0.77 3.67
CA ALA A 41 -16.31 0.49 3.31
C ALA A 41 -16.63 0.72 1.82
N TYR A 42 -15.75 1.39 1.09
CA TYR A 42 -15.95 1.80 -0.31
C TYR A 42 -15.00 1.08 -1.26
N ASP A 43 -13.75 0.86 -0.83
CA ASP A 43 -12.75 0.22 -1.66
C ASP A 43 -12.77 -1.32 -1.58
N GLY A 44 -13.36 -1.88 -0.52
CA GLY A 44 -13.52 -3.33 -0.32
C GLY A 44 -12.18 -4.05 -0.35
N LEU A 45 -11.08 -3.37 -0.01
CA LEU A 45 -9.75 -3.98 -0.02
C LEU A 45 -9.69 -5.14 0.98
N ASP A 46 -10.42 -5.08 2.09
CA ASP A 46 -10.50 -6.14 3.09
C ASP A 46 -11.29 -7.40 2.65
N GLU A 47 -12.11 -7.30 1.61
CA GLU A 47 -12.89 -8.43 1.06
C GLU A 47 -12.09 -9.31 0.09
N ARG A 48 -10.86 -8.90 -0.26
CA ARG A 48 -10.04 -9.60 -1.25
C ARG A 48 -9.53 -10.95 -0.73
N GLU A 49 -9.46 -11.92 -1.63
CA GLU A 49 -9.09 -13.31 -1.33
C GLU A 49 -7.75 -13.70 -1.97
N ASN A 50 -7.29 -14.92 -1.66
CA ASN A 50 -6.09 -15.54 -2.25
C ASN A 50 -4.83 -14.66 -2.20
N VAL A 51 -4.68 -13.90 -1.10
CA VAL A 51 -3.59 -12.93 -0.91
C VAL A 51 -2.24 -13.64 -0.87
N LYS A 52 -1.29 -13.15 -1.68
CA LYS A 52 0.10 -13.61 -1.69
C LYS A 52 1.03 -12.42 -1.47
N PHE A 53 2.03 -12.66 -0.63
CA PHE A 53 3.04 -11.67 -0.25
C PHE A 53 4.36 -12.05 -0.86
N TYR A 54 5.12 -11.05 -1.24
CA TYR A 54 6.44 -11.21 -1.81
C TYR A 54 7.45 -10.49 -0.93
N LYS A 55 8.65 -11.05 -0.83
CA LYS A 55 9.72 -10.49 -0.03
C LYS A 55 10.04 -9.07 -0.49
N ALA A 56 10.32 -8.19 0.46
CA ALA A 56 10.82 -6.86 0.15
C ALA A 56 12.08 -6.99 -0.72
N THR A 57 12.12 -6.27 -1.84
CA THR A 57 13.30 -6.22 -2.70
C THR A 57 13.74 -4.77 -2.87
N GLU A 58 15.00 -4.58 -3.22
CA GLU A 58 15.46 -3.29 -3.69
C GLU A 58 14.72 -2.93 -4.98
N LYS A 59 14.22 -1.69 -5.06
CA LYS A 59 13.38 -1.16 -6.14
C LYS A 59 13.87 -1.46 -7.57
N ALA A 60 15.18 -1.64 -7.75
CA ALA A 60 15.82 -1.98 -9.02
C ALA A 60 15.45 -3.36 -9.58
N GLU A 61 14.83 -4.24 -8.80
CA GLU A 61 14.44 -5.60 -9.24
C GLU A 61 12.93 -5.76 -9.54
N LEU A 62 12.13 -4.71 -9.32
CA LEU A 62 10.68 -4.74 -9.53
C LEU A 62 10.31 -4.47 -10.99
N THR A 63 10.55 -5.42 -11.87
CA THR A 63 9.82 -5.49 -13.15
C THR A 63 8.48 -6.17 -12.92
N LEU A 64 7.44 -5.37 -12.65
CA LEU A 64 6.05 -5.85 -12.65
C LEU A 64 5.42 -5.53 -14.01
N PRO A 65 5.22 -6.51 -14.90
CA PRO A 65 4.70 -6.27 -16.25
C PRO A 65 3.26 -5.73 -16.29
N SER A 66 2.54 -5.72 -15.16
CA SER A 66 1.13 -5.31 -15.07
C SER A 66 0.89 -3.91 -14.54
N LEU A 67 1.83 -3.31 -13.81
CA LEU A 67 1.66 -1.95 -13.30
C LEU A 67 2.08 -0.95 -14.36
N SER A 68 1.11 -0.35 -15.05
CA SER A 68 1.33 0.75 -16.00
C SER A 68 1.94 2.00 -15.34
N GLN A 69 2.06 2.02 -14.02
CA GLN A 69 2.81 3.00 -13.22
C GLN A 69 4.33 2.73 -13.25
N GLU A 70 4.89 2.47 -14.44
CA GLU A 70 6.34 2.32 -14.63
C GLU A 70 7.11 3.52 -14.05
N SER A 71 6.55 4.73 -14.09
CA SER A 71 7.21 5.93 -13.54
C SER A 71 7.39 5.87 -12.03
N LEU A 72 6.36 5.49 -11.26
CA LEU A 72 6.45 5.33 -9.81
C LEU A 72 7.41 4.20 -9.45
N MET A 73 7.33 3.08 -10.17
CA MET A 73 8.16 1.90 -9.94
C MET A 73 9.62 2.13 -10.32
N ASN A 74 9.90 2.91 -11.37
CA ASN A 74 11.26 3.18 -11.82
C ASN A 74 11.90 4.34 -11.04
N ASN A 75 11.16 5.41 -10.75
CA ASN A 75 11.72 6.64 -10.19
C ASN A 75 11.43 6.83 -8.69
N GLY A 76 10.32 6.31 -8.17
CA GLY A 76 9.90 6.55 -6.78
C GLY A 76 9.85 8.05 -6.49
N ILE A 77 10.12 8.45 -5.24
CA ILE A 77 10.37 9.85 -4.89
C ILE A 77 11.86 10.12 -4.65
N GLU A 78 12.28 11.34 -4.97
CA GLU A 78 13.57 11.89 -4.57
C GLU A 78 13.55 12.13 -3.07
N THR A 79 14.46 11.52 -2.31
CA THR A 79 14.43 11.60 -0.84
C THR A 79 14.66 12.99 -0.30
N GLU A 80 15.33 13.84 -1.07
CA GLU A 80 15.57 15.24 -0.75
C GLU A 80 14.28 16.09 -0.78
N SER A 81 13.19 15.54 -1.34
CA SER A 81 11.86 16.15 -1.29
C SER A 81 11.10 15.86 0.01
N LEU A 82 11.60 14.94 0.84
CA LEU A 82 11.02 14.63 2.14
C LEU A 82 11.58 15.57 3.22
N PRO A 83 10.77 15.94 4.22
CA PRO A 83 11.19 16.85 5.29
C PRO A 83 11.98 16.15 6.42
N PHE A 84 12.44 14.92 6.19
CA PHE A 84 13.21 14.11 7.14
C PHE A 84 14.29 13.31 6.41
N GLU A 85 15.31 12.86 7.15
CA GLU A 85 16.36 12.00 6.62
C GLU A 85 15.84 10.56 6.49
N VAL A 86 15.93 9.98 5.30
CA VAL A 86 15.50 8.59 5.04
C VAL A 86 16.64 7.64 5.32
N GLU A 87 16.46 6.77 6.31
CA GLU A 87 17.41 5.71 6.64
C GLU A 87 17.14 4.42 5.86
N ASP A 88 15.86 4.06 5.71
CA ASP A 88 15.44 2.82 5.08
C ASP A 88 14.44 3.02 3.94
N LYS A 89 14.60 2.22 2.88
CA LYS A 89 13.73 2.19 1.71
C LYS A 89 13.32 0.77 1.40
N ASN A 90 12.02 0.50 1.42
CA ASN A 90 11.49 -0.83 1.15
C ASN A 90 10.43 -0.78 0.06
N ALA A 91 10.34 -1.84 -0.72
CA ALA A 91 9.29 -2.01 -1.70
C ALA A 91 8.63 -3.38 -1.53
N TYR A 92 7.30 -3.38 -1.36
CA TYR A 92 6.50 -4.59 -1.15
C TYR A 92 5.58 -4.78 -2.33
N VAL A 93 5.41 -6.04 -2.72
CA VAL A 93 4.40 -6.45 -3.69
C VAL A 93 3.45 -7.40 -3.00
N VAL A 94 2.16 -7.19 -3.20
CA VAL A 94 1.10 -8.09 -2.79
C VAL A 94 0.17 -8.31 -3.97
N THR A 95 -0.24 -9.55 -4.17
CA THR A 95 -1.27 -9.90 -5.14
C THR A 95 -2.48 -10.46 -4.43
N SER A 96 -3.66 -10.14 -4.94
CA SER A 96 -4.93 -10.58 -4.38
C SER A 96 -5.96 -10.80 -5.48
N GLU A 97 -6.99 -11.59 -5.22
CA GLU A 97 -8.10 -11.82 -6.14
C GLU A 97 -9.39 -11.22 -5.59
N ASP A 98 -10.22 -10.65 -6.47
CA ASP A 98 -11.60 -10.29 -6.10
C ASP A 98 -12.51 -11.53 -6.05
N ALA A 99 -13.78 -11.34 -5.65
CA ALA A 99 -14.77 -12.41 -5.58
C ALA A 99 -15.05 -13.11 -6.94
N ALA A 100 -14.69 -12.47 -8.06
CA ALA A 100 -14.79 -13.04 -9.41
C ALA A 100 -13.50 -13.78 -9.83
N GLY A 101 -12.48 -13.83 -8.97
CA GLY A 101 -11.18 -14.42 -9.25
C GLY A 101 -10.27 -13.53 -10.09
N LYS A 102 -10.58 -12.23 -10.23
CA LYS A 102 -9.74 -11.30 -10.97
C LYS A 102 -8.52 -10.93 -10.13
N LEU A 103 -7.33 -11.20 -10.67
CA LEU A 103 -6.07 -10.81 -10.05
C LEU A 103 -5.91 -9.28 -10.03
N SER A 104 -5.42 -8.78 -8.91
CA SER A 104 -5.05 -7.39 -8.66
C SER A 104 -3.69 -7.33 -8.00
N HIS A 105 -2.93 -6.28 -8.31
CA HIS A 105 -1.64 -5.99 -7.70
C HIS A 105 -1.76 -4.79 -6.76
N GLN A 106 -1.07 -4.88 -5.64
CA GLN A 106 -0.78 -3.77 -4.74
C GLN A 106 0.73 -3.67 -4.59
N VAL A 107 1.25 -2.45 -4.75
CA VAL A 107 2.65 -2.14 -4.44
C VAL A 107 2.70 -1.09 -3.35
N GLN A 108 3.61 -1.29 -2.42
CA GLN A 108 3.93 -0.30 -1.42
C GLN A 108 5.40 0.12 -1.54
N LEU A 109 5.65 1.43 -1.53
CA LEU A 109 6.97 2.01 -1.32
C LEU A 109 7.01 2.65 0.08
N SER A 110 7.99 2.26 0.88
CA SER A 110 8.20 2.78 2.23
C SER A 110 9.50 3.59 2.27
N TYR A 111 9.40 4.80 2.81
CA TYR A 111 10.53 5.67 3.14
C TYR A 111 10.48 5.92 4.64
N LEU A 112 11.41 5.32 5.38
CA LEU A 112 11.42 5.36 6.84
C LEU A 112 12.59 6.22 7.32
N GLY A 113 12.31 7.14 8.22
CA GLY A 113 13.32 7.90 8.94
C GLY A 113 13.89 7.10 10.12
N ALA A 114 14.63 7.80 10.97
CA ALA A 114 15.23 7.20 12.15
C ALA A 114 14.19 6.54 13.06
N SER A 115 14.57 5.40 13.65
CA SER A 115 13.77 4.72 14.66
C SER A 115 14.46 4.81 16.03
N GLU A 116 13.77 5.34 17.04
CA GLU A 116 14.18 5.23 18.43
C GLU A 116 13.37 4.12 19.13
N GLU A 117 14.05 3.27 19.89
CA GLU A 117 13.43 2.17 20.67
C GLU A 117 12.49 1.23 19.87
N GLY A 118 12.63 1.19 18.54
CA GLY A 118 11.82 0.36 17.65
C GLY A 118 10.51 0.99 17.17
N SER A 119 10.25 2.28 17.47
CA SER A 119 9.23 3.07 16.79
C SER A 119 9.86 3.95 15.72
N VAL A 120 9.29 3.91 14.51
CA VAL A 120 9.63 4.86 13.45
C VAL A 120 8.92 6.18 13.74
N ASP A 121 9.70 7.23 13.96
CA ASP A 121 9.16 8.54 14.31
C ASP A 121 8.69 9.32 13.07
N GLU A 122 9.31 9.05 11.93
CA GLU A 122 9.03 9.74 10.66
C GLU A 122 8.97 8.76 9.50
N PHE A 123 7.93 8.87 8.68
CA PHE A 123 7.79 8.02 7.50
C PHE A 123 6.99 8.69 6.38
N PHE A 124 7.20 8.17 5.18
CA PHE A 124 6.36 8.40 4.02
C PHE A 124 6.10 7.06 3.32
N ILE A 125 4.86 6.61 3.34
CA ILE A 125 4.43 5.34 2.75
C ILE A 125 3.49 5.65 1.59
N ILE A 126 3.72 4.97 0.46
CA ILE A 126 2.87 5.04 -0.72
C ILE A 126 2.38 3.63 -1.03
N SER A 127 1.09 3.38 -0.92
CA SER A 127 0.44 2.16 -1.40
C SER A 127 -0.36 2.47 -2.67
N VAL A 128 -0.10 1.72 -3.73
CA VAL A 128 -0.81 1.82 -5.01
C VAL A 128 -1.46 0.50 -5.32
N THR A 129 -2.76 0.53 -5.54
CA THR A 129 -3.57 -0.66 -5.77
C THR A 129 -4.32 -0.57 -7.08
N GLU A 130 -4.22 -1.59 -7.92
CA GLU A 130 -5.03 -1.70 -9.14
C GLU A 130 -6.52 -1.79 -8.79
N MET A 131 -7.33 -0.93 -9.42
CA MET A 131 -8.78 -0.90 -9.23
C MET A 131 -9.50 -0.37 -10.48
N ASP A 132 -10.34 -1.20 -11.11
CA ASP A 132 -11.03 -0.85 -12.36
C ASP A 132 -12.04 0.28 -12.23
N LYS A 133 -12.54 0.49 -11.02
CA LYS A 133 -13.58 1.47 -10.73
C LYS A 133 -13.07 2.40 -9.67
N ASN A 134 -13.41 3.67 -9.80
CA ASN A 134 -13.14 4.63 -8.75
C ASN A 134 -13.96 4.26 -7.50
N PRO A 135 -13.33 3.84 -6.38
CA PRO A 135 -14.07 3.49 -5.17
C PRO A 135 -14.73 4.71 -4.52
N VAL A 136 -14.36 5.92 -4.92
CA VAL A 136 -14.81 7.17 -4.31
C VAL A 136 -15.70 8.03 -5.22
N ASP A 137 -16.13 7.51 -6.38
CA ASP A 137 -17.06 8.21 -7.29
C ASP A 137 -18.41 8.53 -6.62
N ASP A 138 -18.94 7.59 -5.84
CA ASP A 138 -20.23 7.73 -5.13
C ASP A 138 -20.06 8.30 -3.72
N TYR A 139 -18.85 8.72 -3.35
CA TYR A 139 -18.53 9.15 -2.00
C TYR A 139 -18.70 10.66 -1.85
N GLU A 140 -19.85 11.07 -1.31
CA GLU A 140 -20.06 12.46 -0.90
C GLU A 140 -19.52 12.71 0.51
N MET A 141 -18.39 13.42 0.61
CA MET A 141 -17.90 13.87 1.91
C MET A 141 -18.70 15.07 2.42
N THR A 142 -19.52 14.83 3.44
CA THR A 142 -20.39 15.85 4.04
C THR A 142 -19.79 16.54 5.28
N GLY A 143 -18.52 16.27 5.63
CA GLY A 143 -17.90 16.74 6.87
C GLY A 143 -16.44 17.17 6.70
N THR A 144 -15.99 18.10 7.55
CA THR A 144 -14.60 18.59 7.58
C THR A 144 -13.74 17.93 8.65
N VAL A 145 -14.31 16.96 9.37
CA VAL A 145 -13.64 16.18 10.41
C VAL A 145 -14.05 14.71 10.33
N ASP A 146 -13.14 13.81 10.67
CA ASP A 146 -13.42 12.38 10.78
C ASP A 146 -14.17 12.04 12.10
N SER A 147 -14.42 10.74 12.32
CA SER A 147 -15.15 10.24 13.49
C SER A 147 -14.42 10.46 14.84
N VAL A 148 -13.13 10.78 14.81
CA VAL A 148 -12.30 11.00 16.00
C VAL A 148 -11.81 12.45 16.12
N GLY A 149 -12.21 13.33 15.20
CA GLY A 149 -11.96 14.76 15.22
C GLY A 149 -10.72 15.24 14.47
N ASN A 150 -10.10 14.39 13.63
CA ASN A 150 -9.04 14.82 12.71
C ASN A 150 -9.62 15.63 11.56
N SER A 151 -8.86 16.60 11.05
CA SER A 151 -9.32 17.42 9.93
C SER A 151 -9.35 16.61 8.65
N PHE A 152 -10.42 16.81 7.89
CA PHE A 152 -10.61 16.20 6.58
C PHE A 152 -10.81 17.29 5.53
N LYS A 153 -10.13 17.15 4.39
CA LYS A 153 -10.17 18.08 3.26
C LYS A 153 -10.29 17.32 1.95
N THR A 154 -10.91 17.95 0.96
CA THR A 154 -10.92 17.49 -0.43
C THR A 154 -10.15 18.52 -1.24
N GLU A 155 -9.11 18.05 -1.91
CA GLU A 155 -8.18 18.85 -2.69
C GLU A 155 -8.28 18.45 -4.16
N PRO A 156 -8.19 19.39 -5.11
CA PRO A 156 -8.19 19.04 -6.52
C PRO A 156 -6.90 18.28 -6.91
N LEU A 157 -7.04 17.27 -7.77
CA LEU A 157 -5.93 16.58 -8.44
C LEU A 157 -5.79 17.07 -9.89
N ILE A 158 -6.69 16.64 -10.78
CA ILE A 158 -6.74 17.04 -12.20
C ILE A 158 -8.16 16.82 -12.74
N GLY A 159 -8.70 17.76 -13.51
CA GLY A 159 -10.06 17.62 -14.04
C GLY A 159 -11.10 17.52 -12.92
N GLU A 160 -11.81 16.39 -12.87
CA GLU A 160 -12.78 16.06 -11.81
C GLU A 160 -12.18 15.16 -10.71
N ASP A 161 -10.97 14.64 -10.89
CA ASP A 161 -10.30 13.81 -9.90
C ASP A 161 -9.87 14.63 -8.69
N VAL A 162 -9.96 14.01 -7.51
CA VAL A 162 -9.68 14.66 -6.22
C VAL A 162 -8.69 13.84 -5.39
N ILE A 163 -8.00 14.53 -4.48
CA ILE A 163 -7.28 13.94 -3.35
C ILE A 163 -8.11 14.21 -2.10
N PHE A 164 -8.46 13.15 -1.40
CA PHE A 164 -8.94 13.24 -0.03
C PHE A 164 -7.74 13.32 0.91
N GLN A 165 -7.71 14.33 1.79
CA GLN A 165 -6.65 14.56 2.75
C GLN A 165 -7.21 14.48 4.17
N GLN A 166 -6.60 13.64 5.00
CA GLN A 166 -6.81 13.61 6.43
C GLN A 166 -5.55 14.16 7.14
N VAL A 167 -5.74 15.17 7.98
CA VAL A 167 -4.67 15.77 8.80
C VAL A 167 -4.93 15.44 10.25
N LEU A 168 -3.95 14.80 10.90
CA LEU A 168 -4.02 14.47 12.32
C LEU A 168 -4.06 15.76 13.15
N THR A 169 -5.17 15.96 13.87
CA THR A 169 -5.34 17.09 14.80
C THR A 169 -5.61 16.63 16.23
N THR A 170 -5.71 15.31 16.45
CA THR A 170 -5.90 14.73 17.77
C THR A 170 -4.89 13.62 18.02
N ASP A 171 -4.76 13.18 19.27
CA ASP A 171 -3.95 11.99 19.63
C ASP A 171 -4.64 10.67 19.24
N SER A 172 -5.88 10.73 18.73
CA SER A 172 -6.59 9.58 18.18
C SER A 172 -6.54 9.64 16.66
N ALA A 173 -6.15 8.55 16.04
CA ALA A 173 -6.24 8.38 14.61
C ALA A 173 -7.06 7.12 14.29
N LEU A 174 -7.80 7.16 13.20
CA LEU A 174 -8.11 5.92 12.49
C LEU A 174 -6.78 5.31 12.01
N MET A 175 -6.70 3.99 12.00
CA MET A 175 -5.40 3.31 11.87
C MET A 175 -4.96 3.30 10.40
N PHE A 176 -3.86 3.99 10.12
CA PHE A 176 -3.12 3.83 8.87
C PHE A 176 -2.36 2.51 8.91
N ARG A 177 -2.46 1.72 7.83
CA ARG A 177 -1.86 0.40 7.74
C ARG A 177 -0.84 0.34 6.61
N TYR A 178 0.33 -0.22 6.89
CA TYR A 178 1.37 -0.43 5.88
C TYR A 178 2.10 -1.75 6.11
N TYR A 179 2.77 -2.27 5.08
CA TYR A 179 3.59 -3.46 5.14
C TYR A 179 4.97 -3.19 5.71
N ASP A 180 5.44 -4.13 6.51
CA ASP A 180 6.82 -4.23 6.98
C ASP A 180 7.33 -5.67 6.86
N PHE A 181 8.63 -5.90 6.98
CA PHE A 181 9.23 -7.23 6.94
C PHE A 181 9.78 -7.64 8.32
N ASP A 182 9.21 -8.71 8.87
CA ASP A 182 9.70 -9.35 10.08
C ASP A 182 10.87 -10.28 9.72
N GLU A 183 12.10 -9.79 9.86
CA GLU A 183 13.33 -10.54 9.58
C GLU A 183 13.46 -11.81 10.42
N SER A 184 12.92 -11.82 11.64
CA SER A 184 13.03 -12.97 12.55
C SER A 184 12.16 -14.15 12.11
N GLU A 185 10.95 -13.85 11.64
CA GLU A 185 9.97 -14.84 11.17
C GLU A 185 9.97 -14.99 9.64
N LYS A 186 10.76 -14.18 8.93
CA LYS A 186 10.89 -14.12 7.47
C LYS A 186 9.55 -14.01 6.76
N ARG A 187 8.75 -13.00 7.15
CA ARG A 187 7.39 -12.78 6.66
C ARG A 187 7.07 -11.30 6.51
N VAL A 188 6.16 -10.98 5.60
CA VAL A 188 5.53 -9.65 5.55
C VAL A 188 4.50 -9.56 6.67
N ILE A 189 4.47 -8.44 7.38
CA ILE A 189 3.49 -8.11 8.39
C ILE A 189 2.79 -6.80 8.04
N VAL A 190 1.61 -6.57 8.62
CA VAL A 190 0.94 -5.27 8.57
C VAL A 190 1.19 -4.54 9.89
N VAL A 191 1.72 -3.33 9.79
CA VAL A 191 1.88 -2.38 10.87
C VAL A 191 0.72 -1.40 10.84
N GLY A 192 0.12 -1.16 12.00
CA GLY A 192 -0.93 -0.16 12.18
C GLY A 192 -0.40 1.01 13.00
N THR A 193 -0.58 2.23 12.52
CA THR A 193 -0.11 3.46 13.16
C THR A 193 -1.05 4.63 12.92
N ALA A 194 -0.78 5.78 13.53
CA ALA A 194 -1.40 7.04 13.18
C ALA A 194 -0.60 7.69 12.02
N ALA A 195 -1.30 8.24 11.03
CA ALA A 195 -0.67 9.02 9.96
C ALA A 195 -1.57 10.17 9.52
N ASN A 196 -0.98 11.21 8.93
CA ASN A 196 -1.71 12.02 7.98
C ASN A 196 -1.88 11.18 6.71
N GLU A 197 -3.05 11.25 6.08
CA GLU A 197 -3.37 10.37 4.95
C GLU A 197 -3.76 11.20 3.72
N TYR A 198 -3.33 10.74 2.55
CA TYR A 198 -3.92 11.09 1.27
C TYR A 198 -4.53 9.85 0.64
N TYR A 199 -5.72 10.03 0.06
CA TYR A 199 -6.41 8.98 -0.68
C TYR A 199 -6.91 9.54 -2.00
N ALA A 200 -6.55 8.91 -3.11
CA ALA A 200 -6.95 9.36 -4.43
C ALA A 200 -7.17 8.17 -5.36
N TYR A 201 -8.04 8.37 -6.35
CA TYR A 201 -8.16 7.47 -7.48
C TYR A 201 -7.73 8.20 -8.75
N HIS A 202 -6.89 7.57 -9.56
CA HIS A 202 -6.47 8.12 -10.84
C HIS A 202 -6.06 6.99 -11.79
N GLU A 203 -6.54 7.05 -13.03
CA GLU A 203 -6.16 6.14 -14.13
C GLU A 203 -6.21 4.62 -13.80
N GLY A 204 -7.19 4.17 -13.02
CA GLY A 204 -7.31 2.75 -12.68
C GLY A 204 -6.54 2.33 -11.42
N PHE A 205 -6.04 3.29 -10.64
CA PHE A 205 -5.29 3.04 -9.43
C PHE A 205 -5.83 3.82 -8.24
N VAL A 206 -5.89 3.14 -7.10
CA VAL A 206 -6.06 3.76 -5.79
C VAL A 206 -4.67 4.06 -5.23
N TYR A 207 -4.45 5.31 -4.86
CA TYR A 207 -3.28 5.78 -4.12
C TYR A 207 -3.68 6.01 -2.68
N HIS A 208 -3.07 5.27 -1.77
CA HIS A 208 -3.19 5.47 -0.34
C HIS A 208 -1.81 5.81 0.21
N ILE A 209 -1.65 7.06 0.63
CA ILE A 209 -0.37 7.60 1.06
C ILE A 209 -0.50 8.01 2.52
N GLY A 210 0.41 7.52 3.36
CA GLY A 210 0.48 7.88 4.77
C GLY A 210 1.80 8.57 5.07
N TYR A 211 1.76 9.62 5.89
CA TYR A 211 2.98 10.24 6.38
C TYR A 211 2.88 10.68 7.84
N LEU A 212 4.00 10.50 8.53
CA LEU A 212 4.23 11.01 9.87
C LEU A 212 5.55 11.76 9.85
N ILE A 213 5.52 12.96 10.42
CA ILE A 213 6.67 13.85 10.57
C ILE A 213 6.61 14.32 12.01
N ASP A 214 7.76 14.64 12.61
CA ASP A 214 7.80 15.21 13.95
C ASP A 214 6.75 16.35 14.10
N ARG A 215 5.99 16.31 15.20
CA ARG A 215 4.85 17.22 15.41
C ARG A 215 5.28 18.69 15.45
N GLN A 216 6.50 19.00 15.88
CA GLN A 216 7.00 20.38 15.91
C GLN A 216 7.33 20.87 14.49
N SER A 217 7.64 19.94 13.60
CA SER A 217 8.01 20.18 12.20
C SER A 217 6.81 20.10 11.23
N ASN A 218 5.71 19.43 11.62
CA ASN A 218 4.49 19.29 10.80
C ASN A 218 3.64 20.58 10.70
N THR A 219 4.22 21.62 10.09
CA THR A 219 3.57 22.91 9.84
C THR A 219 2.60 22.85 8.65
N GLU A 220 1.76 23.88 8.48
CA GLU A 220 0.88 24.01 7.29
C GLU A 220 1.69 24.02 5.98
N GLN A 221 2.89 24.63 5.99
CA GLN A 221 3.77 24.60 4.83
C GLN A 221 4.20 23.17 4.47
N VAL A 222 4.60 22.39 5.47
CA VAL A 222 4.96 20.97 5.28
C VAL A 222 3.78 20.17 4.76
N GLN A 223 2.57 20.39 5.28
CA GLN A 223 1.37 19.73 4.77
C GLN A 223 1.11 20.07 3.29
N ASN A 224 1.29 21.33 2.90
CA ASN A 224 1.18 21.76 1.49
C ASN A 224 2.28 21.15 0.61
N ASP A 225 3.50 21.05 1.11
CA ASP A 225 4.63 20.44 0.40
C ASP A 225 4.37 18.95 0.17
N MET A 226 3.86 18.24 1.19
CA MET A 226 3.47 16.83 1.08
C MET A 226 2.29 16.63 0.11
N LEU A 227 1.29 17.53 0.10
CA LEU A 227 0.20 17.49 -0.87
C LEU A 227 0.71 17.65 -2.31
N ASN A 228 1.64 18.58 -2.52
CA ASN A 228 2.26 18.79 -3.84
C ASN A 228 3.15 17.62 -4.26
N LEU A 229 3.89 17.02 -3.33
CA LEU A 229 4.64 15.79 -3.57
C LEU A 229 3.69 14.67 -4.02
N THR A 230 2.56 14.50 -3.34
CA THR A 230 1.52 13.53 -3.71
C THR A 230 0.96 13.80 -5.11
N ARG A 231 0.64 15.05 -5.46
CA ARG A 231 0.18 15.40 -6.82
C ARG A 231 1.22 15.03 -7.87
N ASN A 232 2.48 15.37 -7.65
CA ASN A 232 3.58 15.08 -8.57
C ASN A 232 3.82 13.58 -8.72
N LEU A 233 3.59 12.82 -7.64
CA LEU A 233 3.69 11.37 -7.63
C LEU A 233 2.59 10.75 -8.49
N ILE A 234 1.35 11.21 -8.35
CA ILE A 234 0.19 10.65 -9.07
C ILE A 234 0.21 11.06 -10.55
N LEU A 235 0.44 12.34 -10.83
CA LEU A 235 0.35 12.90 -12.18
C LEU A 235 1.66 12.83 -12.98
N GLY A 236 2.80 12.60 -12.31
CA GLY A 236 4.12 12.74 -12.91
C GLY A 236 4.56 14.21 -13.06
N LYS A 237 5.89 14.42 -13.16
CA LYS A 237 6.52 15.76 -13.17
C LYS A 237 6.12 16.67 -14.34
N GLU A 238 5.57 16.13 -15.43
CA GLU A 238 5.20 16.91 -16.63
C GLU A 238 3.85 17.62 -16.51
N HIS A 239 3.03 17.28 -15.51
CA HIS A 239 1.70 17.84 -15.30
C HIS A 239 1.61 18.81 -14.11
N SER A 240 2.75 19.08 -13.45
CA SER A 240 2.89 19.94 -12.28
C SER A 240 3.15 21.41 -12.68
N SER A 241 2.12 22.12 -13.16
CA SER A 241 2.23 23.56 -13.47
C SER A 241 1.03 24.36 -13.03
#